data_AF-A0A6A5YI03-F1
#
_entry.id   AF-A0A6A5YI03-F1
#
_cell.length_a   1.000
_cell.length_b   1.000
_cell.length_c   1.000
_cell.angle_alpha   90.00
_cell.angle_beta   90.00
_cell.angle_gamma   90.00
#
_symmetry.space_group_name_H-M   'P 1'
#
loop_
_entity.id
_entity.type
_entity.pdbx_description
1 polymer ?
#
loop_
_entity_poly.entity_id
_entity_poly.type
_entity_poly.pdbx_seq_one_letter_code
_entity_poly.pdbx_strand_id
1 'polypeptide(L)'
;MAEPSPATTFASLPAELRIQILTYVVAQPSLAGFERIVPPTFPANMSTKLHVDNDYTSSANLAPLLVCKQWHDDFAHLAFRKTHFVVTDMYNTLPQRLDMLSDWKLQNIRKIAFVAGARQFRELVHWPQYPFNNPSLRLDSLTVVLHRSAHWHYPSDFTRDMVNLLRRLENVKVLKFIRNGANVKGFFKTWYNRLIGLLLKEDHFQRYDVAGGPHLEKTWWEWRYRDEDQSFEMRSREAKPVMAEEEYMEFVKPLVGRLMNEMAEEEMSPSSGNRNGHDGW
;
A
#
# COMPACT_ATOMS: atom_id res chain seq x y z
N MET A 1 13.54 -60.23 -16.29
CA MET A 1 13.05 -58.87 -16.65
C MET A 1 12.94 -58.11 -15.35
N ALA A 2 13.76 -57.07 -15.14
CA ALA A 2 13.68 -56.25 -13.93
C ALA A 2 12.48 -55.29 -14.06
N GLU A 3 11.60 -55.25 -13.07
CA GLU A 3 10.55 -54.25 -13.00
C GLU A 3 11.18 -52.85 -12.94
N PRO A 4 10.70 -51.89 -13.75
CA PRO A 4 11.18 -50.52 -13.64
C PRO A 4 10.82 -49.97 -12.26
N SER A 5 11.84 -49.57 -11.50
CA SER A 5 11.67 -48.85 -10.24
C SER A 5 10.67 -47.70 -10.45
N PRO A 6 9.66 -47.51 -9.57
CA PRO A 6 8.66 -46.48 -9.76
C PRO A 6 9.38 -45.13 -9.85
N ALA A 7 9.17 -44.43 -10.97
CA ALA A 7 9.77 -43.13 -11.20
C ALA A 7 9.33 -42.19 -10.07
N THR A 8 10.30 -41.64 -9.32
CA THR A 8 10.02 -40.65 -8.29
C THR A 8 9.38 -39.44 -8.95
N THR A 9 8.09 -39.22 -8.68
CA THR A 9 7.37 -38.05 -9.16
C THR A 9 7.29 -37.02 -8.04
N PHE A 10 7.02 -35.76 -8.38
CA PHE A 10 6.80 -34.73 -7.35
C PHE A 10 5.69 -35.12 -6.36
N ALA A 11 4.65 -35.84 -6.83
CA ALA A 11 3.55 -36.30 -6.00
C ALA A 11 3.95 -37.40 -5.01
N SER A 12 5.03 -38.15 -5.28
CA SER A 12 5.59 -39.13 -4.34
C SER A 12 6.46 -38.51 -3.24
N LEU A 13 6.70 -37.18 -3.26
CA LEU A 13 7.41 -36.49 -2.20
C LEU A 13 6.51 -36.29 -0.96
N PRO A 14 7.07 -36.37 0.27
CA PRO A 14 6.39 -35.94 1.49
C PRO A 14 5.80 -34.53 1.36
N ALA A 15 4.65 -34.31 1.99
CA ALA A 15 3.92 -33.04 1.89
C ALA A 15 4.78 -31.83 2.30
N GLU A 16 5.65 -32.01 3.30
CA GLU A 16 6.57 -30.99 3.79
C GLU A 16 7.54 -30.54 2.71
N LEU A 17 8.14 -31.48 1.96
CA LEU A 17 9.04 -31.15 0.86
C LEU A 17 8.30 -30.49 -0.29
N ARG A 18 7.08 -30.96 -0.60
CA ARG A 18 6.23 -30.35 -1.64
C ARG A 18 5.93 -28.88 -1.29
N ILE A 19 5.53 -28.61 -0.04
CA ILE A 19 5.24 -27.25 0.44
C ILE A 19 6.50 -26.37 0.42
N GLN A 20 7.67 -26.88 0.83
CA GLN A 20 8.91 -26.10 0.82
C GLN A 20 9.34 -25.71 -0.60
N ILE A 21 9.34 -26.68 -1.53
CA ILE A 21 9.65 -26.43 -2.95
C ILE A 21 8.70 -25.36 -3.49
N LEU A 22 7.41 -25.48 -3.18
CA LEU A 22 6.43 -24.56 -3.73
C LEU A 22 6.46 -23.19 -3.07
N THR A 23 6.79 -23.12 -1.78
CA THR A 23 7.06 -21.84 -1.11
C THR A 23 8.20 -21.10 -1.80
N TYR A 24 9.21 -21.82 -2.30
CA TYR A 24 10.27 -21.24 -3.11
C TYR A 24 9.78 -20.85 -4.51
N VAL A 25 9.00 -21.69 -5.19
CA VAL A 25 8.45 -21.40 -6.54
C VAL A 25 7.54 -20.16 -6.55
N VAL A 26 6.68 -20.00 -5.54
CA VAL A 26 5.79 -18.83 -5.42
C VAL A 26 6.41 -17.67 -4.62
N ALA A 27 7.70 -17.77 -4.26
CA ALA A 27 8.38 -16.69 -3.59
C ALA A 27 8.48 -15.49 -4.54
N GLN A 28 8.13 -14.32 -4.02
CA GLN A 28 8.17 -13.07 -4.76
C GLN A 28 9.07 -12.07 -4.05
N PRO A 29 9.79 -11.22 -4.80
CA PRO A 29 10.52 -10.11 -4.21
C PRO A 29 9.54 -9.17 -3.49
N SER A 30 10.07 -8.38 -2.55
CA SER A 30 9.28 -7.42 -1.75
C SER A 30 8.61 -6.33 -2.59
N LEU A 31 9.16 -6.05 -3.79
CA LEU A 31 8.65 -5.07 -4.75
C LEU A 31 8.03 -5.73 -5.98
N ALA A 32 7.56 -6.99 -5.90
CA ALA A 32 6.90 -7.64 -7.03
C ALA A 32 5.73 -6.80 -7.56
N GLY A 33 5.65 -6.64 -8.89
CA GLY A 33 4.71 -5.73 -9.53
C GLY A 33 5.24 -4.32 -9.78
N PHE A 34 6.49 -4.06 -9.38
CA PHE A 34 7.11 -2.75 -9.52
C PHE A 34 8.54 -2.86 -10.02
N GLU A 35 8.95 -1.87 -10.79
CA GLU A 35 10.31 -1.70 -11.28
C GLU A 35 10.91 -0.37 -10.79
N ARG A 36 12.23 -0.34 -10.64
CA ARG A 36 12.97 0.87 -10.33
C ARG A 36 13.55 1.42 -11.64
N ILE A 37 13.00 2.55 -12.08
CA ILE A 37 13.49 3.22 -13.29
C ILE A 37 14.57 4.22 -12.90
N VAL A 38 15.73 4.10 -13.54
CA VAL A 38 16.77 5.13 -13.55
C VAL A 38 16.51 6.05 -14.74
N PRO A 39 16.30 7.37 -14.54
CA PRO A 39 16.10 8.28 -15.65
C PRO A 39 17.32 8.28 -16.61
N PRO A 40 17.14 8.13 -17.93
CA PRO A 40 18.24 7.95 -18.88
C PRO A 40 19.14 9.20 -19.10
N THR A 41 18.76 10.37 -18.58
CA THR A 41 19.37 11.67 -18.92
C THR A 41 20.01 12.45 -17.76
N PHE A 42 20.16 11.86 -16.57
CA PHE A 42 20.66 12.59 -15.40
C PHE A 42 21.85 11.89 -14.72
N PRO A 43 22.79 12.62 -14.09
CA PRO A 43 23.97 12.05 -13.45
C PRO A 43 23.60 11.02 -12.39
N ALA A 44 24.51 10.06 -12.15
CA ALA A 44 24.37 8.84 -11.34
C ALA A 44 23.91 9.03 -9.87
N ASN A 45 23.59 10.26 -9.45
CA ASN A 45 23.22 10.63 -8.09
C ASN A 45 21.73 10.99 -7.92
N MET A 46 20.89 10.85 -8.96
CA MET A 46 19.43 10.96 -8.79
C MET A 46 18.81 9.63 -8.39
N SER A 47 17.92 9.70 -7.41
CA SER A 47 17.27 8.53 -6.83
C SER A 47 16.40 7.80 -7.87
N THR A 48 16.42 6.46 -7.81
CA THR A 48 15.51 5.62 -8.59
C THR A 48 14.06 6.03 -8.36
N LYS A 49 13.16 5.74 -9.29
CA LYS A 49 11.72 5.95 -9.06
C LYS A 49 10.99 4.62 -9.20
N LEU A 50 10.13 4.33 -8.23
CA LEU A 50 9.35 3.09 -8.23
C LEU A 50 8.11 3.27 -9.11
N HIS A 51 8.00 2.46 -10.15
CA HIS A 51 6.92 2.46 -11.13
C HIS A 51 6.24 1.10 -11.14
N VAL A 52 4.97 1.06 -11.55
CA VAL A 52 4.31 -0.22 -11.84
C VAL A 52 5.00 -0.86 -13.03
N ASP A 53 5.35 -2.13 -12.87
CA ASP A 53 5.83 -2.97 -13.95
C ASP A 53 4.63 -3.37 -14.82
N ASN A 54 4.63 -2.95 -16.08
CA ASN A 54 3.53 -3.22 -17.01
C ASN A 54 3.54 -4.67 -17.53
N ASP A 55 4.68 -5.36 -17.44
CA ASP A 55 4.83 -6.75 -17.87
C ASP A 55 4.49 -7.73 -16.72
N TYR A 56 4.36 -7.22 -15.50
CA TYR A 56 3.96 -8.01 -14.36
C TYR A 56 2.53 -8.52 -14.47
N THR A 57 2.36 -9.83 -14.30
CA THR A 57 1.03 -10.44 -14.16
C THR A 57 0.95 -11.31 -12.91
N SER A 58 -0.08 -11.08 -12.10
CA SER A 58 -0.35 -11.93 -10.93
C SER A 58 -0.66 -13.37 -11.34
N SER A 59 -1.24 -13.57 -12.53
CA SER A 59 -1.55 -14.90 -13.09
C SER A 59 -0.31 -15.75 -13.34
N ALA A 60 0.82 -15.16 -13.76
CA ALA A 60 2.07 -15.92 -13.95
C ALA A 60 2.52 -16.62 -12.65
N ASN A 61 2.25 -15.99 -11.50
CA ASN A 61 2.59 -16.54 -10.19
C ASN A 61 1.59 -17.59 -9.68
N LEU A 62 0.39 -17.62 -10.27
CA LEU A 62 -0.63 -18.63 -10.01
C LEU A 62 -0.59 -19.79 -11.02
N ALA A 63 0.23 -19.69 -12.08
CA ALA A 63 0.40 -20.72 -13.10
C ALA A 63 0.71 -22.13 -12.54
N PRO A 64 1.47 -22.30 -11.43
CA PRO A 64 1.68 -23.62 -10.84
C PRO A 64 0.38 -24.33 -10.43
N LEU A 65 -0.71 -23.60 -10.15
CA LEU A 65 -2.00 -24.19 -9.80
C LEU A 65 -2.69 -24.85 -11.00
N LEU A 66 -2.23 -24.59 -12.23
CA LEU A 66 -2.81 -25.15 -13.46
C LEU A 66 -2.23 -26.52 -13.83
N VAL A 67 -1.22 -27.01 -13.11
CA VAL A 67 -0.53 -28.27 -13.43
C VAL A 67 -1.47 -29.48 -13.33
N CYS A 68 -2.14 -29.64 -12.18
CA CYS A 68 -3.18 -30.66 -12.00
C CYS A 68 -4.06 -30.33 -10.78
N LYS A 69 -5.17 -31.07 -10.61
CA LYS A 69 -6.11 -30.88 -9.51
C LYS A 69 -5.45 -31.00 -8.12
N GLN A 70 -4.60 -32.01 -7.92
CA GLN A 70 -3.90 -32.19 -6.65
C GLN A 70 -3.04 -30.96 -6.29
N TRP A 71 -2.38 -30.36 -7.28
CA TRP A 71 -1.59 -29.14 -7.07
C TRP A 71 -2.46 -27.94 -6.73
N HIS A 72 -3.58 -27.80 -7.43
CA HIS A 72 -4.54 -26.75 -7.09
C HIS A 72 -4.99 -26.89 -5.63
N ASP A 73 -5.46 -28.08 -5.23
CA ASP A 73 -6.05 -28.30 -3.92
C ASP A 73 -5.03 -28.16 -2.79
N ASP A 74 -3.79 -28.63 -2.98
CA ASP A 74 -2.74 -28.55 -1.96
C ASP A 74 -2.14 -27.14 -1.80
N PHE A 75 -2.12 -26.33 -2.87
CA PHE A 75 -1.25 -25.14 -2.92
C PHE A 75 -1.98 -23.83 -3.15
N ALA A 76 -3.26 -23.84 -3.51
CA ALA A 76 -3.98 -22.62 -3.81
C ALA A 76 -3.93 -21.60 -2.67
N HIS A 77 -4.10 -22.05 -1.41
CA HIS A 77 -3.98 -21.17 -0.25
C HIS A 77 -2.62 -20.45 -0.18
N LEU A 78 -1.52 -21.20 -0.35
CA LEU A 78 -0.17 -20.66 -0.31
C LEU A 78 0.08 -19.68 -1.46
N ALA A 79 -0.30 -20.07 -2.68
CA ALA A 79 -0.10 -19.26 -3.88
C ALA A 79 -0.85 -17.93 -3.80
N PHE A 80 -2.14 -17.94 -3.42
CA PHE A 80 -2.91 -16.70 -3.21
C PHE A 80 -2.31 -15.83 -2.10
N ARG A 81 -1.79 -16.44 -1.02
CA ARG A 81 -1.18 -15.71 0.09
C ARG A 81 0.13 -15.02 -0.26
N LYS A 82 0.94 -15.63 -1.12
CA LYS A 82 2.26 -15.12 -1.50
C LYS A 82 2.19 -14.10 -2.64
N THR A 83 1.22 -14.28 -3.54
CA THR A 83 1.03 -13.45 -4.75
C THR A 83 0.70 -12.00 -4.42
N HIS A 84 1.38 -11.06 -5.09
CA HIS A 84 0.98 -9.66 -5.15
C HIS A 84 -0.05 -9.48 -6.28
N PHE A 85 -1.24 -9.04 -5.91
CA PHE A 85 -2.30 -8.75 -6.87
C PHE A 85 -2.19 -7.30 -7.31
N VAL A 86 -1.72 -7.06 -8.54
CA VAL A 86 -1.56 -5.72 -9.10
C VAL A 86 -2.72 -5.45 -10.06
N VAL A 87 -3.53 -4.43 -9.76
CA VAL A 87 -4.72 -4.07 -10.51
C VAL A 87 -4.48 -2.72 -11.18
N THR A 88 -4.18 -2.75 -12.48
CA THR A 88 -3.92 -1.56 -13.30
C THR A 88 -5.17 -1.03 -14.01
N ASP A 89 -6.21 -1.85 -14.11
CA ASP A 89 -7.48 -1.46 -14.72
C ASP A 89 -8.25 -0.50 -13.81
N MET A 90 -8.54 0.70 -14.33
CA MET A 90 -9.28 1.75 -13.64
C MET A 90 -10.76 1.82 -14.03
N TYR A 91 -11.20 1.05 -15.04
CA TYR A 91 -12.56 1.10 -15.56
C TYR A 91 -13.50 0.18 -14.76
N ASN A 92 -13.01 -1.01 -14.42
CA ASN A 92 -13.74 -1.95 -13.57
C ASN A 92 -13.44 -1.66 -12.10
N THR A 93 -14.48 -1.59 -11.26
CA THR A 93 -14.25 -1.35 -9.84
C THR A 93 -13.67 -2.61 -9.19
N LEU A 94 -12.65 -2.44 -8.37
CA LEU A 94 -12.02 -3.55 -7.65
C LEU A 94 -13.02 -4.30 -6.74
N PRO A 95 -13.98 -3.64 -6.05
CA PRO A 95 -15.05 -4.33 -5.32
C PRO A 95 -15.81 -5.36 -6.18
N GLN A 96 -16.26 -5.00 -7.39
CA GLN A 96 -16.98 -5.91 -8.28
C GLN A 96 -16.16 -7.16 -8.63
N ARG A 97 -14.84 -7.02 -8.75
CA ARG A 97 -13.95 -8.16 -9.03
C ARG A 97 -13.78 -9.06 -7.82
N LEU A 98 -13.72 -8.46 -6.63
CA LEU A 98 -13.61 -9.19 -5.37
C LEU A 98 -14.89 -9.97 -5.07
N ASP A 99 -16.06 -9.42 -5.40
CA ASP A 99 -17.36 -10.06 -5.18
C ASP A 99 -17.55 -11.36 -6.00
N MET A 100 -16.80 -11.53 -7.09
CA MET A 100 -16.78 -12.77 -7.88
C MET A 100 -15.92 -13.88 -7.25
N LEU A 101 -15.13 -13.57 -6.22
CA LEU A 101 -14.22 -14.51 -5.59
C LEU A 101 -14.92 -15.21 -4.43
N SER A 102 -14.71 -16.52 -4.33
CA SER A 102 -15.13 -17.30 -3.15
C SER A 102 -14.40 -16.82 -1.88
N ASP A 103 -15.07 -16.91 -0.73
CA ASP A 103 -14.55 -16.44 0.56
C ASP A 103 -13.14 -16.93 0.89
N TRP A 104 -12.84 -18.21 0.62
CA TRP A 104 -11.51 -18.74 0.90
C TRP A 104 -10.41 -18.05 0.08
N LYS A 105 -10.69 -17.59 -1.14
CA LYS A 105 -9.73 -16.83 -1.96
C LYS A 105 -9.51 -15.46 -1.34
N LEU A 106 -10.59 -14.76 -1.01
CA LEU A 106 -10.55 -13.45 -0.35
C LEU A 106 -9.74 -13.50 0.95
N GLN A 107 -10.00 -14.50 1.79
CA GLN A 107 -9.28 -14.70 3.04
C GLN A 107 -7.79 -14.98 2.84
N ASN A 108 -7.37 -15.48 1.68
CA ASN A 108 -5.97 -15.76 1.38
C ASN A 108 -5.27 -14.66 0.58
N ILE A 109 -5.98 -13.68 0.01
CA ILE A 109 -5.34 -12.51 -0.58
C ILE A 109 -4.71 -11.66 0.54
N ARG A 110 -3.39 -11.45 0.47
CA ARG A 110 -2.65 -10.64 1.46
C ARG A 110 -2.08 -9.35 0.92
N LYS A 111 -1.89 -9.25 -0.39
CA LYS A 111 -1.15 -8.13 -0.99
C LYS A 111 -1.89 -7.65 -2.21
N ILE A 112 -2.42 -6.44 -2.13
CA ILE A 112 -3.12 -5.78 -3.24
C ILE A 112 -2.40 -4.47 -3.53
N ALA A 113 -2.05 -4.25 -4.78
CA ALA A 113 -1.70 -2.95 -5.31
C ALA A 113 -2.74 -2.56 -6.36
N PHE A 114 -3.23 -1.33 -6.34
CA PHE A 114 -4.13 -0.86 -7.39
C PHE A 114 -3.80 0.56 -7.82
N VAL A 115 -4.00 0.82 -9.11
CA VAL A 115 -3.81 2.13 -9.71
C VAL A 115 -5.05 3.00 -9.43
N ALA A 116 -4.81 4.18 -8.86
CA ALA A 116 -5.82 5.09 -8.37
C ALA A 116 -5.74 6.44 -9.08
N GLY A 117 -6.83 6.78 -9.78
CA GLY A 117 -7.15 8.15 -10.18
C GLY A 117 -8.08 8.82 -9.16
N ALA A 118 -8.62 9.99 -9.52
CA ALA A 118 -9.53 10.75 -8.64
C ALA A 118 -10.78 9.95 -8.24
N ARG A 119 -11.32 9.10 -9.13
CA ARG A 119 -12.46 8.24 -8.84
C ARG A 119 -12.13 7.22 -7.75
N GLN A 120 -11.04 6.47 -7.89
CA GLN A 120 -10.64 5.46 -6.92
C GLN A 120 -10.26 6.08 -5.57
N PHE A 121 -9.64 7.26 -5.57
CA PHE A 121 -9.38 8.01 -4.34
C PHE A 121 -10.68 8.39 -3.63
N ARG A 122 -11.68 8.87 -4.38
CA ARG A 122 -13.01 9.17 -3.82
C ARG A 122 -13.65 7.91 -3.25
N GLU A 123 -13.64 6.78 -3.96
CA GLU A 123 -14.18 5.52 -3.44
C GLU A 123 -13.44 5.06 -2.17
N LEU A 124 -12.11 5.16 -2.15
CA LEU A 124 -11.28 4.75 -1.01
C LEU A 124 -11.62 5.51 0.27
N VAL A 125 -11.71 6.84 0.23
CA VAL A 125 -11.94 7.63 1.46
C VAL A 125 -13.34 7.44 2.07
N HIS A 126 -14.27 6.84 1.31
CA HIS A 126 -15.61 6.50 1.75
C HIS A 126 -15.75 5.07 2.29
N TRP A 127 -14.66 4.29 2.38
CA TRP A 127 -14.73 3.00 3.05
C TRP A 127 -15.13 3.18 4.53
N PRO A 128 -16.09 2.42 5.05
CA PRO A 128 -16.55 2.60 6.41
C PRO A 128 -15.52 2.08 7.41
N GLN A 129 -14.86 0.95 7.13
CA GLN A 129 -13.95 0.31 8.09
C GLN A 129 -12.92 -0.62 7.42
N TYR A 130 -13.34 -1.40 6.43
CA TYR A 130 -12.48 -2.43 5.81
C TYR A 130 -12.12 -2.06 4.37
N PRO A 131 -10.96 -2.51 3.86
CA PRO A 131 -10.57 -2.27 2.48
C PRO A 131 -11.64 -2.83 1.52
N PHE A 132 -12.03 -2.02 0.54
CA PHE A 132 -13.09 -2.36 -0.43
C PHE A 132 -14.43 -2.75 0.20
N ASN A 133 -14.69 -2.32 1.44
CA ASN A 133 -15.87 -2.66 2.24
C ASN A 133 -16.02 -4.17 2.52
N ASN A 134 -14.92 -4.93 2.51
CA ASN A 134 -14.95 -6.38 2.69
C ASN A 134 -14.19 -6.83 3.96
N PRO A 135 -14.88 -7.32 5.01
CA PRO A 135 -14.26 -7.74 6.26
C PRO A 135 -13.40 -9.00 6.15
N SER A 136 -13.59 -9.81 5.10
CA SER A 136 -12.82 -11.04 4.86
C SER A 136 -11.41 -10.75 4.33
N LEU A 137 -11.19 -9.56 3.75
CA LEU A 137 -9.88 -9.11 3.29
C LEU A 137 -9.02 -8.67 4.46
N ARG A 138 -8.02 -9.49 4.81
CA ARG A 138 -6.97 -9.18 5.80
C ARG A 138 -5.64 -9.05 5.10
N LEU A 139 -5.26 -7.82 4.78
CA LEU A 139 -4.11 -7.49 3.95
C LEU A 139 -2.86 -7.30 4.81
N ASP A 140 -1.79 -8.00 4.42
CA ASP A 140 -0.45 -7.68 4.89
C ASP A 140 0.06 -6.39 4.23
N SER A 141 -0.37 -6.09 2.99
CA SER A 141 -0.01 -4.86 2.27
C SER A 141 -1.14 -4.40 1.35
N LEU A 142 -1.52 -3.13 1.48
CA LEU A 142 -2.38 -2.41 0.54
C LEU A 142 -1.60 -1.25 -0.07
N THR A 143 -1.39 -1.27 -1.38
CA THR A 143 -0.63 -0.24 -2.09
C THR A 143 -1.53 0.55 -3.02
N VAL A 144 -1.63 1.86 -2.78
CA VAL A 144 -2.32 2.83 -3.64
C VAL A 144 -1.28 3.46 -4.56
N VAL A 145 -1.40 3.18 -5.85
CA VAL A 145 -0.47 3.68 -6.87
C VAL A 145 -1.14 4.83 -7.59
N LEU A 146 -0.55 6.01 -7.60
CA LEU A 146 -1.12 7.12 -8.38
C LEU A 146 -1.07 6.79 -9.88
N HIS A 147 -2.17 7.04 -10.58
CA HIS A 147 -2.23 6.81 -12.02
C HIS A 147 -1.23 7.71 -12.76
N ARG A 148 -0.41 7.10 -13.63
CA ARG A 148 0.57 7.83 -14.43
C ARG A 148 -0.12 8.42 -15.66
N SER A 149 -0.47 9.69 -15.59
CA SER A 149 -1.10 10.42 -16.70
C SER A 149 -0.51 11.82 -16.89
N ALA A 150 -0.87 12.46 -18.01
CA ALA A 150 -0.54 13.87 -18.24
C ALA A 150 -1.31 14.82 -17.30
N HIS A 151 -2.42 14.36 -16.70
CA HIS A 151 -3.25 15.18 -15.83
C HIS A 151 -2.64 15.34 -14.44
N TRP A 152 -2.93 16.50 -13.83
CA TRP A 152 -2.58 16.77 -12.45
C TRP A 152 -3.49 16.01 -11.49
N HIS A 153 -2.88 15.35 -10.52
CA HIS A 153 -3.55 14.75 -9.37
C HIS A 153 -3.59 15.73 -8.22
N TYR A 154 -4.74 15.80 -7.55
CA TYR A 154 -5.02 16.66 -6.41
C TYR A 154 -5.33 15.82 -5.17
N PRO A 155 -4.37 15.01 -4.68
CA PRO A 155 -4.62 14.16 -3.51
C PRO A 155 -4.87 15.00 -2.24
N SER A 156 -4.45 16.26 -2.24
CA SER A 156 -4.77 17.26 -1.21
C SER A 156 -6.27 17.38 -0.94
N ASP A 157 -7.11 17.24 -1.97
CA ASP A 157 -8.56 17.44 -1.88
C ASP A 157 -9.23 16.36 -1.02
N PHE A 158 -8.57 15.21 -0.88
CA PHE A 158 -9.05 14.06 -0.11
C PHE A 158 -8.39 13.94 1.26
N THR A 159 -7.53 14.88 1.67
CA THR A 159 -6.69 14.74 2.88
C THR A 159 -7.54 14.55 4.14
N ARG A 160 -8.60 15.35 4.30
CA ARG A 160 -9.48 15.27 5.48
C ARG A 160 -10.20 13.92 5.55
N ASP A 161 -10.79 13.49 4.44
CA ASP A 161 -11.51 12.21 4.40
C ASP A 161 -10.57 11.01 4.53
N MET A 162 -9.33 11.13 4.03
CA MET A 162 -8.27 10.16 4.24
C MET A 162 -7.90 10.05 5.72
N VAL A 163 -7.73 11.16 6.44
CA VAL A 163 -7.48 11.12 7.89
C VAL A 163 -8.64 10.43 8.62
N ASN A 164 -9.88 10.76 8.27
CA ASN A 164 -11.05 10.10 8.83
C ASN A 164 -11.04 8.59 8.54
N LEU A 165 -10.66 8.17 7.33
CA LEU A 165 -10.51 6.76 6.97
C LEU A 165 -9.44 6.09 7.82
N LEU A 166 -8.25 6.68 7.93
CA LEU A 166 -7.12 6.10 8.65
C LEU A 166 -7.44 5.83 10.13
N ARG A 167 -8.28 6.66 10.76
CA ARG A 167 -8.73 6.46 12.15
C ARG A 167 -9.58 5.20 12.35
N ARG A 168 -10.27 4.73 11.30
CA ARG A 168 -11.22 3.60 11.37
C ARG A 168 -10.83 2.40 10.50
N LEU A 169 -9.83 2.55 9.62
CA LEU A 169 -9.38 1.51 8.70
C LEU A 169 -8.76 0.35 9.48
N GLU A 170 -9.32 -0.84 9.30
CA GLU A 170 -8.87 -2.09 9.90
C GLU A 170 -8.47 -3.11 8.83
N ASN A 171 -7.91 -4.25 9.27
CA ASN A 171 -7.50 -5.36 8.42
C ASN A 171 -6.41 -5.03 7.38
N VAL A 172 -5.63 -3.97 7.59
CA VAL A 172 -4.48 -3.60 6.76
C VAL A 172 -3.26 -3.41 7.64
N LYS A 173 -2.21 -4.22 7.46
CA LYS A 173 -0.95 -4.08 8.23
C LYS A 173 -0.06 -2.97 7.72
N VAL A 174 0.00 -2.79 6.41
CA VAL A 174 0.80 -1.76 5.74
C VAL A 174 -0.04 -1.12 4.65
N LEU A 175 -0.23 0.19 4.74
CA LEU A 175 -0.78 1.02 3.69
C LEU A 175 0.36 1.79 3.03
N LYS A 176 0.53 1.65 1.72
CA LYS A 176 1.61 2.31 0.96
C LYS A 176 1.04 3.17 -0.14
N PHE A 177 1.61 4.36 -0.34
CA PHE A 177 1.30 5.22 -1.48
C PHE A 177 2.53 5.36 -2.36
N ILE A 178 2.38 5.21 -3.67
CA ILE A 178 3.47 5.32 -4.65
C ILE A 178 3.10 6.39 -5.67
N ARG A 179 3.99 7.36 -5.89
CA ARG A 179 3.78 8.42 -6.89
C ARG A 179 3.70 7.89 -8.32
N ASN A 180 4.47 6.85 -8.66
CA ASN A 180 4.42 6.17 -9.97
C ASN A 180 4.59 7.13 -11.17
N GLY A 181 5.50 8.11 -11.02
CA GLY A 181 5.73 9.12 -12.04
C GLY A 181 4.55 10.05 -12.33
N ALA A 182 3.49 10.05 -11.51
CA ALA A 182 2.34 10.92 -11.69
C ALA A 182 2.67 12.40 -11.43
N ASN A 183 1.93 13.27 -12.09
CA ASN A 183 1.95 14.72 -11.88
C ASN A 183 1.08 15.05 -10.67
N VAL A 184 1.70 15.41 -9.53
CA VAL A 184 0.99 15.73 -8.28
C VAL A 184 1.08 17.22 -8.02
N LYS A 185 -0.07 17.90 -7.96
CA LYS A 185 -0.10 19.34 -7.68
C LYS A 185 0.34 19.57 -6.24
N GLY A 186 1.25 20.51 -6.04
CA GLY A 186 1.82 20.80 -4.72
C GLY A 186 2.80 19.74 -4.23
N PHE A 187 3.32 18.87 -5.11
CA PHE A 187 4.30 17.81 -4.82
C PHE A 187 3.81 16.68 -3.90
N PHE A 188 4.38 15.50 -4.11
CA PHE A 188 3.96 14.28 -3.39
C PHE A 188 4.45 14.25 -1.93
N LYS A 189 5.66 14.75 -1.66
CA LYS A 189 6.23 14.84 -0.31
C LYS A 189 5.48 15.86 0.55
N THR A 190 5.18 17.04 0.01
CA THR A 190 4.35 18.04 0.69
C THR A 190 2.96 17.50 1.05
N TRP A 191 2.32 16.74 0.15
CA TRP A 191 1.03 16.09 0.46
C TRP A 191 1.16 15.10 1.62
N TYR A 192 2.19 14.25 1.62
CA TYR A 192 2.51 13.37 2.74
C TYR A 192 2.67 14.14 4.05
N ASN A 193 3.49 15.20 4.07
CA ASN A 193 3.72 16.03 5.25
C ASN A 193 2.41 16.62 5.79
N ARG A 194 1.56 17.14 4.90
CA ARG A 194 0.24 17.68 5.26
C ARG A 194 -0.71 16.60 5.81
N LEU A 195 -0.70 15.40 5.22
CA LEU A 195 -1.52 14.28 5.69
C LEU A 195 -1.13 13.87 7.11
N ILE A 196 0.16 13.72 7.39
CA ILE A 196 0.66 13.37 8.72
C ILE A 196 0.37 14.47 9.74
N GLY A 197 0.60 15.74 9.37
CA GLY A 197 0.27 16.87 10.23
C GLY A 197 -1.22 16.93 10.59
N LEU A 198 -2.09 16.69 9.62
CA LEU A 198 -3.54 16.64 9.88
C LEU A 198 -3.94 15.41 10.71
N LEU A 199 -3.29 14.27 10.51
CA LEU A 199 -3.54 13.06 11.31
C LEU A 199 -3.23 13.30 12.79
N LEU A 200 -2.09 13.94 13.09
CA LEU A 200 -1.70 14.29 14.46
C LEU A 200 -2.64 15.33 15.09
N LYS A 201 -3.04 16.34 14.32
CA LYS A 201 -3.96 17.39 14.78
C LYS A 201 -5.36 16.81 15.08
N GLU A 202 -5.89 16.01 14.17
CA GLU A 202 -7.21 15.38 14.35
C GLU A 202 -7.19 14.40 15.52
N ASP A 203 -6.09 13.68 15.74
CA ASP A 203 -5.97 12.78 16.88
C ASP A 203 -6.03 13.51 18.23
N HIS A 204 -5.32 14.64 18.37
CA HIS A 204 -5.40 15.48 19.56
C HIS A 204 -6.83 16.02 19.77
N PHE A 205 -7.43 16.58 18.72
CA PHE A 205 -8.80 17.12 18.78
C PHE A 205 -9.83 16.07 19.24
N GLN A 206 -9.78 14.86 18.66
CA GLN A 206 -10.71 13.77 19.00
C GLN A 206 -10.51 13.20 20.41
N ARG A 207 -9.34 13.42 21.02
CA ARG A 207 -9.04 12.96 22.37
C ARG A 207 -9.46 13.97 23.44
N TYR A 208 -9.21 15.27 23.21
CA TYR A 208 -9.29 16.28 24.27
C TYR A 208 -10.28 17.41 23.99
N ASP A 209 -10.49 17.78 22.73
CA ASP A 209 -11.29 18.96 22.37
C ASP A 209 -12.73 18.63 21.96
N VAL A 210 -13.00 17.37 21.56
CA VAL A 210 -14.33 16.97 21.10
C VAL A 210 -15.31 16.79 22.26
N ALA A 211 -16.51 17.36 22.12
CA ALA A 211 -17.58 17.16 23.08
C ALA A 211 -17.97 15.66 23.16
N GLY A 212 -17.97 15.10 24.37
CA GLY A 212 -18.28 13.69 24.60
C GLY A 212 -17.12 12.72 24.30
N GLY A 213 -15.90 13.22 24.08
CA GLY A 213 -14.69 12.41 23.93
C GLY A 213 -14.22 11.73 25.23
N PRO A 214 -13.16 10.90 25.18
CA PRO A 214 -12.27 10.70 24.04
C PRO A 214 -12.81 9.73 22.99
N HIS A 215 -12.71 10.11 21.71
CA HIS A 215 -12.91 9.18 20.59
C HIS A 215 -11.56 8.68 20.10
N LEU A 216 -11.20 7.46 20.49
CA LEU A 216 -9.91 6.86 20.08
C LEU A 216 -9.98 6.30 18.66
N GLU A 217 -8.86 6.38 17.96
CA GLU A 217 -8.67 5.66 16.70
C GLU A 217 -8.71 4.14 16.92
N LYS A 218 -9.12 3.40 15.89
CA LYS A 218 -9.05 1.92 15.88
C LYS A 218 -7.65 1.43 15.59
N THR A 219 -6.89 2.17 14.79
CA THR A 219 -5.54 1.82 14.36
C THR A 219 -4.66 3.05 14.42
N TRP A 220 -3.55 2.94 15.14
CA TRP A 220 -2.47 3.92 15.08
C TRP A 220 -1.57 3.61 13.89
N TRP A 221 -1.03 4.63 13.24
CA TRP A 221 -0.18 4.46 12.08
C TRP A 221 1.21 5.02 12.35
N GLU A 222 2.22 4.17 12.21
CA GLU A 222 3.62 4.61 12.13
C GLU A 222 3.97 4.89 10.68
N TRP A 223 4.49 6.07 10.36
CA TRP A 223 4.76 6.48 8.98
C TRP A 223 6.24 6.63 8.68
N ARG A 224 6.56 6.52 7.39
CA ARG A 224 7.88 6.84 6.84
C ARG A 224 7.77 7.20 5.36
N TYR A 225 8.46 8.27 4.98
CA TYR A 225 8.69 8.61 3.58
C TYR A 225 9.99 7.95 3.05
N ARG A 226 9.99 7.58 1.76
CA ARG A 226 11.17 7.07 1.04
C ARG A 226 11.36 7.87 -0.23
N ASP A 227 12.36 8.75 -0.22
CA ASP A 227 12.68 9.63 -1.35
C ASP A 227 13.09 8.82 -2.59
N GLU A 228 13.75 7.67 -2.43
CA GLU A 228 14.22 6.81 -3.52
C GLU A 228 13.17 5.90 -4.14
N ASP A 229 11.99 5.82 -3.53
CA ASP A 229 10.85 5.14 -4.13
C ASP A 229 9.77 6.15 -4.55
N GLN A 230 9.91 7.42 -4.17
CA GLN A 230 8.83 8.42 -4.22
C GLN A 230 7.54 7.83 -3.64
N SER A 231 7.67 7.24 -2.45
CA SER A 231 6.61 6.52 -1.77
C SER A 231 6.61 6.82 -0.28
N PHE A 232 5.47 6.62 0.37
CA PHE A 232 5.42 6.58 1.83
C PHE A 232 4.59 5.39 2.29
N GLU A 233 4.97 4.86 3.45
CA GLU A 233 4.36 3.69 4.08
C GLU A 233 3.80 4.10 5.44
N MET A 234 2.63 3.56 5.76
CA MET A 234 1.98 3.64 7.06
C MET A 234 1.80 2.21 7.58
N ARG A 235 2.38 1.91 8.74
CA ARG A 235 2.32 0.58 9.37
C ARG A 235 1.36 0.63 10.53
N SER A 236 0.40 -0.29 10.55
CA SER A 236 -0.59 -0.39 11.62
C SER A 236 0.08 -0.75 12.94
N ARG A 237 -0.32 -0.06 13.99
CA ARG A 237 0.01 -0.32 15.38
C ARG A 237 -1.29 -0.34 16.18
N GLU A 238 -1.23 -0.90 17.38
CA GLU A 238 -2.34 -0.82 18.32
C GLU A 238 -2.66 0.64 18.61
N ALA A 239 -3.96 0.94 18.78
CA ALA A 239 -4.42 2.27 19.13
C ALA A 239 -3.76 2.74 20.43
N LYS A 240 -3.43 4.03 20.52
CA LYS A 240 -2.80 4.55 21.74
C LYS A 240 -3.81 4.51 22.89
N PRO A 241 -3.36 4.18 24.13
CA PRO A 241 -4.24 4.17 25.28
C PRO A 241 -4.84 5.56 25.56
N VAL A 242 -5.84 5.60 26.44
CA VAL A 242 -6.28 6.86 27.05
C VAL A 242 -5.17 7.33 27.98
N MET A 243 -4.76 8.58 27.83
CA MET A 243 -3.70 9.21 28.62
C MET A 243 -4.07 10.68 28.90
N ALA A 244 -3.46 11.27 29.92
CA ALA A 244 -3.62 12.71 30.19
C ALA A 244 -3.06 13.54 29.02
N GLU A 245 -3.56 14.76 28.83
CA GLU A 245 -3.14 15.60 27.70
C GLU A 245 -1.65 15.92 27.76
N GLU A 246 -1.11 16.22 28.94
CA GLU A 246 0.31 16.53 29.11
C GLU A 246 1.20 15.34 28.74
N GLU A 247 0.79 14.13 29.12
CA GLU A 247 1.50 12.88 28.75
C GLU A 247 1.43 12.64 27.25
N TYR A 248 0.27 12.87 26.63
CA TYR A 248 0.10 12.78 25.18
C TYR A 248 0.98 13.77 24.44
N MET A 249 1.08 15.01 24.91
CA MET A 249 1.89 16.04 24.28
C MET A 249 3.38 15.68 24.33
N GLU A 250 3.89 15.17 25.44
CA GLU A 250 5.28 14.67 25.51
C GLU A 250 5.50 13.45 24.61
N PHE A 251 4.52 12.56 24.47
CA PHE A 251 4.58 11.43 23.54
C PHE A 251 4.63 11.86 22.07
N VAL A 252 3.83 12.87 21.67
CA VAL A 252 3.71 13.31 20.27
C VAL A 252 4.80 14.31 19.86
N LYS A 253 5.37 15.05 20.81
CA LYS A 253 6.46 16.01 20.59
C LYS A 253 7.60 15.52 19.69
N PRO A 254 8.21 14.33 19.88
CA PRO A 254 9.24 13.83 18.97
C PRO A 254 8.72 13.54 17.55
N LEU A 255 7.44 13.19 17.38
CA LEU A 255 6.82 12.96 16.07
C LEU A 255 6.61 14.28 15.32
N VAL A 256 6.12 15.30 16.03
CA VAL A 256 5.96 16.66 15.49
C VAL A 256 7.33 17.25 15.15
N GLY A 257 8.33 17.12 16.03
CA GLY A 257 9.69 17.59 15.77
C GLY A 257 10.29 16.97 14.51
N ARG A 258 10.11 15.65 14.30
CA ARG A 258 10.52 14.98 13.07
C ARG A 258 9.82 15.55 11.84
N LEU A 259 8.50 15.71 11.90
CA LEU A 259 7.72 16.26 10.79
C LEU A 259 8.16 17.69 10.44
N MET A 260 8.40 18.53 11.44
CA MET A 260 8.86 19.91 11.23
C MET A 260 10.24 19.95 10.58
N ASN A 261 11.15 19.06 10.97
CA ASN A 261 12.45 18.93 10.32
C ASN A 261 12.30 18.47 8.86
N GLU A 262 11.45 17.47 8.58
CA GLU A 262 11.17 16.99 7.21
C GLU A 262 10.59 18.11 6.32
N MET A 263 9.75 18.98 6.89
CA MET A 263 9.19 20.14 6.18
C MET A 263 10.24 21.25 5.96
N ALA A 264 11.08 21.53 6.95
CA ALA A 264 12.14 22.53 6.82
C ALA A 264 13.20 22.12 5.78
N GLU A 265 13.58 20.84 5.73
CA GLU A 265 14.48 20.30 4.70
C GLU A 265 13.90 20.43 3.29
N GLU A 266 12.58 20.28 3.15
CA GLU A 266 11.86 20.48 1.88
C GLU A 266 11.92 21.96 1.43
N GLU A 267 11.74 22.90 2.35
CA GLU A 267 11.83 24.35 2.06
C GLU A 267 13.27 24.79 1.74
N MET A 268 14.27 24.22 2.39
CA MET A 268 15.69 24.54 2.17
C MET A 268 16.29 23.85 0.94
N SER A 269 15.70 22.74 0.47
CA SER A 269 16.13 22.08 -0.75
C SER A 269 15.85 22.99 -1.94
N PRO A 270 16.88 23.53 -2.65
CA PRO A 270 16.63 24.38 -3.80
C PRO A 270 15.85 23.58 -4.82
N SER A 271 14.64 24.04 -5.14
CA SER A 271 13.73 23.44 -6.10
C SER A 271 14.47 23.12 -7.39
N SER A 272 14.82 21.85 -7.60
CA SER A 272 15.43 21.39 -8.85
C SER A 272 14.34 21.32 -9.92
N GLY A 273 14.12 22.46 -10.58
CA GLY A 273 13.48 22.55 -11.90
C GLY A 273 12.02 22.96 -11.94
N ASN A 274 11.77 24.15 -12.52
CA ASN A 274 10.50 24.74 -12.97
C ASN A 274 9.61 25.48 -11.95
N ARG A 275 10.13 26.61 -11.45
CA ARG A 275 9.35 27.86 -11.43
C ARG A 275 9.27 28.41 -12.86
N ASN A 276 8.40 27.88 -13.70
CA ASN A 276 7.95 28.56 -14.91
C ASN A 276 6.45 28.30 -15.07
N GLY A 277 5.68 29.34 -14.78
CA GLY A 277 4.23 29.35 -14.73
C GLY A 277 3.78 30.57 -13.94
N HIS A 278 4.13 31.73 -14.48
CA HIS A 278 3.75 33.06 -14.01
C HIS A 278 2.22 33.18 -13.92
N ASP A 279 1.82 33.99 -12.96
CA ASP A 279 0.48 34.46 -12.65
C ASP A 279 -0.34 34.91 -13.86
N GLY A 280 -1.66 34.68 -13.78
CA GLY A 280 -2.61 35.28 -14.71
C GLY A 280 -4.03 34.76 -14.51
N TRP A 281 -4.71 35.32 -13.49
CA TRP A 281 -6.18 35.40 -13.29
C TRP A 281 -7.00 34.11 -13.22
#